data_AF-A0A8J8NVH3-F1
#
_entry.id   AF-A0A8J8NVH3-F1
#
_cell.length_a   1.000
_cell.length_b   1.000
_cell.length_c   1.000
_cell.angle_alpha   90.00
_cell.angle_beta   90.00
_cell.angle_gamma   90.00
#
_symmetry.space_group_name_H-M   'P 1'
#
loop_
_entity.id
_entity.type
_entity.pdbx_description
1 polymer ?
#
loop_
_entity_poly.entity_id
_entity_poly.type
_entity_poly.pdbx_seq_one_letter_code
_entity_poly.pdbx_strand_id
1 'polypeptide(L)'
;MPPKNKKKEKDIKDPQKLKELGNKAFLAKNFEEALELYSKAIEADPTEAAFYTNRAAVEIELEKFDDALTDCDRALELKPAFAKAHFRKAQAFREKLENLSAIEETKKALEIEPQTADFLKLFEELKQEYEEDNSLPDDHPEKIRFDRMLRWLKEGGSQFDKLKIRYYTADYRGVHAARDIKKGETILYVPKEQIITLEMAFASPIGKLMFEKGLRQRLISPKHSFLSCFVMQERRKPDSPFQHYLDILPKNFSNFPIFFTEEEKLWLKGSPFLDQIEEKILDIKSDYDLICKEAPPFAQFPIQEYSEIRMMVSSRIFGIQVDGVKTDGFVAYADMLNHKRPRQTTWNYTDDRRGFIIEALDDIKRGEQVYDSYGKKCNSRFFLNYGFINLNNDANEVPIRIFYNPDDKLKQVKQDMIKDTAEYKKFRVVETFNERIMQEFLSWLRFVEYDENIMLLIQYQAAAQQAAQKYRRGDDSDSDDQDDPSKGFKAKDLPPLSIRNEKKVLTKIAQLCRAQMEQYPTSIIEDREILEREDLTFNQRNAVLYRSGEKHILFTLMFYAEKILPMLDMDFKAARQLAQKTRELDECGDYLTNSIYYLIKKENAK
;
A
#
# COMPACT_ATOMS: atom_id res chain seq x y z
N MET A 1 -72.32 30.59 -5.69
CA MET A 1 -71.14 29.90 -5.13
C MET A 1 -69.95 30.85 -5.18
N PRO A 2 -69.16 31.00 -4.10
CA PRO A 2 -68.13 32.03 -4.01
C PRO A 2 -66.86 31.67 -4.81
N PRO A 3 -66.05 32.66 -5.21
CA PRO A 3 -64.81 32.46 -5.96
C PRO A 3 -63.72 31.94 -5.01
N LYS A 4 -63.54 30.62 -4.89
CA LYS A 4 -62.53 30.04 -3.98
C LYS A 4 -61.24 29.50 -4.65
N ASN A 5 -61.11 29.50 -5.98
CA ASN A 5 -59.92 28.90 -6.64
C ASN A 5 -58.90 29.87 -7.26
N LYS A 6 -59.25 31.11 -7.63
CA LYS A 6 -58.26 32.05 -8.23
C LYS A 6 -57.21 32.57 -7.25
N LYS A 7 -57.49 32.59 -5.94
CA LYS A 7 -56.53 33.00 -4.90
C LYS A 7 -55.48 31.94 -4.65
N LYS A 8 -55.88 30.65 -4.56
CA LYS A 8 -54.94 29.52 -4.38
C LYS A 8 -53.98 29.33 -5.57
N GLU A 9 -54.41 29.57 -6.81
CA GLU A 9 -53.53 29.51 -7.99
C GLU A 9 -52.59 30.72 -8.11
N LYS A 10 -53.04 31.93 -7.73
CA LYS A 10 -52.15 33.11 -7.63
C LYS A 10 -51.13 32.96 -6.49
N ASP A 11 -51.53 32.37 -5.38
CA ASP A 11 -50.70 32.12 -4.19
C ASP A 11 -49.59 31.07 -4.41
N ILE A 12 -49.57 30.32 -5.52
CA ILE A 12 -48.49 29.37 -5.86
C ILE A 12 -47.47 30.02 -6.81
N LYS A 13 -47.83 31.11 -7.48
CA LYS A 13 -46.95 31.88 -8.38
C LYS A 13 -46.27 33.07 -7.72
N ASP A 14 -46.46 33.26 -6.41
CA ASP A 14 -45.74 34.28 -5.65
C ASP A 14 -44.26 33.88 -5.54
N PRO A 15 -43.33 34.65 -6.14
CA PRO A 15 -41.89 34.32 -6.16
C PRO A 15 -41.31 34.20 -4.75
N GLN A 16 -41.81 34.98 -3.79
CA GLN A 16 -41.31 34.93 -2.42
C GLN A 16 -41.71 33.63 -1.71
N LYS A 17 -42.93 33.16 -1.95
CA LYS A 17 -43.39 31.88 -1.41
C LYS A 17 -42.69 30.70 -2.07
N LEU A 18 -42.41 30.79 -3.38
CA LEU A 18 -41.59 29.80 -4.08
C LEU A 18 -40.19 29.72 -3.48
N LYS A 19 -39.56 30.86 -3.16
CA LYS A 19 -38.30 30.89 -2.40
C LYS A 19 -38.43 30.25 -1.02
N GLU A 20 -39.49 30.54 -0.26
CA GLU A 20 -39.67 29.93 1.07
C GLU A 20 -39.83 28.41 1.01
N LEU A 21 -40.57 27.90 0.00
CA LEU A 21 -40.67 26.48 -0.26
C LEU A 21 -39.31 25.90 -0.68
N GLY A 22 -38.57 26.59 -1.54
CA GLY A 22 -37.21 26.22 -1.94
C GLY A 22 -36.25 26.14 -0.76
N ASN A 23 -36.31 27.12 0.15
CA ASN A 23 -35.52 27.11 1.40
C ASN A 23 -35.87 25.89 2.25
N LYS A 24 -37.15 25.54 2.34
CA LYS A 24 -37.60 24.37 3.10
C LYS A 24 -37.13 23.07 2.47
N ALA A 25 -37.21 22.95 1.15
CA ALA A 25 -36.69 21.80 0.40
C ALA A 25 -35.17 21.66 0.56
N PHE A 26 -34.43 22.78 0.50
CA PHE A 26 -32.99 22.82 0.73
C PHE A 26 -32.61 22.34 2.14
N LEU A 27 -33.31 22.83 3.18
CA LEU A 27 -33.09 22.38 4.56
C LEU A 27 -33.43 20.89 4.75
N ALA A 28 -34.37 20.36 3.97
CA ALA A 28 -34.70 18.94 3.93
C ALA A 28 -33.73 18.09 3.08
N LYS A 29 -32.71 18.72 2.45
CA LYS A 29 -31.78 18.11 1.49
C LYS A 29 -32.44 17.53 0.23
N ASN A 30 -33.64 18.02 -0.12
CA ASN A 30 -34.30 17.74 -1.39
C ASN A 30 -33.78 18.74 -2.44
N PHE A 31 -32.55 18.54 -2.91
CA PHE A 31 -31.88 19.53 -3.75
C PHE A 31 -32.52 19.70 -5.13
N GLU A 32 -33.02 18.63 -5.75
CA GLU A 32 -33.72 18.72 -7.04
C GLU A 32 -35.01 19.52 -6.93
N GLU A 33 -35.79 19.32 -5.87
CA GLU A 33 -37.01 20.07 -5.60
C GLU A 33 -36.69 21.55 -5.32
N ALA A 34 -35.64 21.81 -4.52
CA ALA A 34 -35.19 23.18 -4.26
C ALA A 34 -34.74 23.89 -5.55
N LEU A 35 -34.01 23.20 -6.43
CA LEU A 35 -33.57 23.72 -7.72
C LEU A 35 -34.76 24.12 -8.60
N GLU A 36 -35.79 23.27 -8.68
CA GLU A 36 -37.01 23.56 -9.43
C GLU A 36 -37.77 24.77 -8.84
N LEU A 37 -37.90 24.82 -7.51
CA LEU A 37 -38.62 25.91 -6.83
C LEU A 37 -37.93 27.27 -6.98
N TYR A 38 -36.61 27.33 -6.86
CA TYR A 38 -35.88 28.58 -7.12
C TYR A 38 -35.92 28.97 -8.59
N SER A 39 -35.86 28.01 -9.52
CA SER A 39 -36.01 28.31 -10.95
C SER A 39 -37.37 28.93 -11.26
N LYS A 40 -38.45 28.40 -10.67
CA LYS A 40 -39.79 29.02 -10.76
C LYS A 40 -39.86 30.39 -10.11
N ALA A 41 -39.15 30.62 -9.01
CA ALA A 41 -39.07 31.95 -8.39
C ALA A 41 -38.39 32.97 -9.31
N ILE A 42 -37.30 32.57 -9.98
CA ILE A 42 -36.59 33.38 -10.98
C ILE A 42 -37.46 33.65 -12.21
N GLU A 43 -38.22 32.67 -12.69
CA GLU A 43 -39.18 32.87 -13.80
C GLU A 43 -40.29 33.87 -13.42
N ALA A 44 -40.75 33.84 -12.16
CA ALA A 44 -41.79 34.72 -11.67
C ALA A 44 -41.29 36.15 -11.40
N ASP A 45 -40.03 36.31 -10.95
CA ASP A 45 -39.35 37.58 -10.80
C ASP A 45 -37.83 37.43 -11.05
N PRO A 46 -37.36 37.79 -12.26
CA PRO A 46 -35.96 37.64 -12.65
C PRO A 46 -35.06 38.78 -12.16
N THR A 47 -35.59 39.71 -11.36
CA THR A 47 -34.84 40.90 -10.89
C THR A 47 -34.37 40.78 -9.45
N GLU A 48 -34.83 39.76 -8.71
CA GLU A 48 -34.44 39.51 -7.34
C GLU A 48 -33.15 38.68 -7.25
N ALA A 49 -32.05 39.34 -6.91
CA ALA A 49 -30.71 38.74 -6.78
C ALA A 49 -30.67 37.57 -5.77
N ALA A 50 -31.50 37.60 -4.72
CA ALA A 50 -31.51 36.55 -3.71
C ALA A 50 -31.90 35.18 -4.27
N PHE A 51 -32.78 35.11 -5.28
CA PHE A 51 -33.20 33.83 -5.87
C PHE A 51 -32.04 33.12 -6.58
N TYR A 52 -31.24 33.87 -7.34
CA TYR A 52 -30.03 33.35 -7.98
C TYR A 52 -29.02 32.83 -6.96
N THR A 53 -28.71 33.59 -5.89
CA THR A 53 -27.77 33.09 -4.86
C THR A 53 -28.28 31.87 -4.09
N ASN A 54 -29.59 31.72 -3.96
CA ASN A 54 -30.19 30.55 -3.34
C ASN A 54 -30.16 29.34 -4.27
N ARG A 55 -30.37 29.54 -5.58
CA ARG A 55 -30.23 28.48 -6.59
C ARG A 55 -28.78 28.04 -6.74
N ALA A 56 -27.82 28.98 -6.80
CA ALA A 56 -26.39 28.70 -6.77
C ALA A 56 -25.98 27.84 -5.56
N ALA A 57 -26.59 28.07 -4.39
CA ALA A 57 -26.34 27.23 -3.22
C ALA A 57 -26.77 25.77 -3.43
N VAL A 58 -27.88 25.54 -4.13
CA VAL A 58 -28.36 24.20 -4.48
C VAL A 58 -27.49 23.57 -5.55
N GLU A 59 -27.08 24.35 -6.54
CA GLU A 59 -26.21 23.90 -7.63
C GLU A 59 -24.85 23.44 -7.10
N ILE A 60 -24.28 24.11 -6.08
CA ILE A 60 -23.08 23.64 -5.37
C ILE A 60 -23.29 22.26 -4.74
N GLU A 61 -24.41 22.03 -4.04
CA GLU A 61 -24.72 20.73 -3.43
C GLU A 61 -24.98 19.63 -4.47
N LEU A 62 -25.42 20.00 -5.67
CA LEU A 62 -25.60 19.11 -6.83
C LEU A 62 -24.33 18.97 -7.69
N GLU A 63 -23.20 19.51 -7.25
CA GLU A 63 -21.91 19.55 -7.95
C GLU A 63 -21.93 20.25 -9.33
N LYS A 64 -22.90 21.15 -9.55
CA LYS A 64 -23.06 22.00 -10.75
C LYS A 64 -22.36 23.34 -10.57
N PHE A 65 -21.05 23.32 -10.38
CA PHE A 65 -20.31 24.51 -9.96
C PHE A 65 -20.30 25.63 -11.01
N ASP A 66 -20.26 25.31 -12.31
CA ASP A 66 -20.28 26.33 -13.38
C ASP A 66 -21.64 27.04 -13.48
N ASP A 67 -22.74 26.31 -13.28
CA ASP A 67 -24.09 26.89 -13.19
C ASP A 67 -24.17 27.82 -11.98
N ALA A 68 -23.64 27.38 -10.83
CA ALA A 68 -23.60 28.19 -9.61
C ALA A 68 -22.80 29.49 -9.78
N LEU A 69 -21.65 29.44 -10.49
CA LEU A 69 -20.86 30.63 -10.81
C LEU A 69 -21.66 31.60 -11.69
N THR A 70 -22.36 31.08 -12.72
CA THR A 70 -23.21 31.87 -13.62
C THR A 70 -24.32 32.58 -12.85
N ASP A 71 -24.98 31.89 -11.93
CA ASP A 71 -26.02 32.46 -11.08
C ASP A 71 -25.47 33.50 -10.09
N CYS A 72 -24.28 33.28 -9.53
CA CYS A 72 -23.61 34.26 -8.68
C CYS A 72 -23.28 35.54 -9.46
N ASP A 73 -22.77 35.41 -10.69
CA ASP A 73 -22.49 36.55 -11.56
C ASP A 73 -23.78 37.32 -11.89
N ARG A 74 -24.87 36.62 -12.20
CA ARG A 74 -26.17 37.25 -12.43
C ARG A 74 -26.70 37.97 -11.19
N ALA A 75 -26.51 37.41 -9.99
CA ALA A 75 -26.88 38.06 -8.75
C ALA A 75 -26.07 39.36 -8.51
N LEU A 76 -24.78 39.36 -8.86
CA LEU A 76 -23.90 40.53 -8.75
C LEU A 76 -24.20 41.60 -9.80
N GLU A 77 -24.66 41.23 -11.00
CA GLU A 77 -25.17 42.18 -11.99
C GLU A 77 -26.41 42.94 -11.48
N LEU A 78 -27.33 42.21 -10.82
CA LEU A 78 -28.55 42.78 -10.24
C LEU A 78 -28.27 43.59 -8.97
N LYS A 79 -27.33 43.12 -8.14
CA LYS A 79 -26.94 43.76 -6.88
C LYS A 79 -25.41 43.68 -6.69
N PRO A 80 -24.66 44.70 -7.13
CA PRO A 80 -23.19 44.69 -7.09
C PRO A 80 -22.59 44.55 -5.69
N ALA A 81 -23.22 45.15 -4.67
CA ALA A 81 -22.79 45.05 -3.27
C ALA A 81 -23.52 43.91 -2.54
N PHE A 82 -23.48 42.69 -3.09
CA PHE A 82 -24.13 41.53 -2.48
C PHE A 82 -23.12 40.51 -1.93
N ALA A 83 -22.75 40.68 -0.66
CA ALA A 83 -21.75 39.84 0.01
C ALA A 83 -22.04 38.33 -0.10
N LYS A 84 -23.32 37.93 0.02
CA LYS A 84 -23.72 36.53 -0.12
C LYS A 84 -23.44 35.95 -1.52
N ALA A 85 -23.55 36.75 -2.58
CA ALA A 85 -23.22 36.28 -3.94
C ALA A 85 -21.72 36.02 -4.09
N HIS A 86 -20.87 36.94 -3.62
CA HIS A 86 -19.41 36.72 -3.55
C HIS A 86 -19.06 35.48 -2.70
N PHE A 87 -19.72 35.30 -1.55
CA PHE A 87 -19.51 34.12 -0.72
C PHE A 87 -19.90 32.82 -1.42
N ARG A 88 -21.05 32.77 -2.11
CA ARG A 88 -21.45 31.58 -2.90
C ARG A 88 -20.48 31.33 -4.06
N LYS A 89 -20.01 32.38 -4.73
CA LYS A 89 -19.00 32.28 -5.78
C LYS A 89 -17.68 31.71 -5.24
N ALA A 90 -17.26 32.15 -4.05
CA ALA A 90 -16.10 31.61 -3.36
C ALA A 90 -16.26 30.12 -3.02
N GLN A 91 -17.44 29.70 -2.54
CA GLN A 91 -17.73 28.29 -2.28
C GLN A 91 -17.68 27.45 -3.57
N ALA A 92 -18.24 27.94 -4.68
CA ALA A 92 -18.16 27.25 -5.95
C ALA A 92 -16.70 27.11 -6.45
N PHE A 93 -15.90 28.19 -6.37
CA PHE A 93 -14.47 28.11 -6.69
C PHE A 93 -13.69 27.14 -5.80
N ARG A 94 -14.01 27.10 -4.49
CA ARG A 94 -13.42 26.16 -3.54
C ARG A 94 -13.67 24.71 -3.93
N GLU A 95 -14.87 24.38 -4.39
CA GLU A 95 -15.23 23.01 -4.83
C GLU A 95 -14.62 22.64 -6.19
N LYS A 96 -14.31 23.65 -7.02
CA LYS A 96 -13.52 23.50 -8.26
C LYS A 96 -12.01 23.45 -8.03
N LEU A 97 -11.54 23.56 -6.78
CA LEU A 97 -10.13 23.63 -6.40
C LEU A 97 -9.40 24.88 -6.90
N GLU A 98 -10.14 25.94 -7.21
CA GLU A 98 -9.62 27.25 -7.61
C GLU A 98 -9.45 28.15 -6.38
N ASN A 99 -8.57 27.74 -5.46
CA ASN A 99 -8.43 28.36 -4.14
C ASN A 99 -8.09 29.86 -4.19
N LEU A 100 -7.28 30.33 -5.15
CA LEU A 100 -6.98 31.77 -5.29
C LEU A 100 -8.23 32.58 -5.61
N SER A 101 -9.01 32.12 -6.59
CA SER A 101 -10.29 32.72 -6.97
C SER A 101 -11.25 32.72 -5.77
N ALA A 102 -11.31 31.62 -5.02
CA ALA A 102 -12.14 31.52 -3.82
C ALA A 102 -11.71 32.51 -2.72
N ILE A 103 -10.40 32.68 -2.49
CA ILE A 103 -9.84 33.65 -1.55
C ILE A 103 -10.22 35.08 -1.96
N GLU A 104 -10.07 35.43 -3.23
CA GLU A 104 -10.40 36.77 -3.75
C GLU A 104 -11.89 37.09 -3.57
N GLU A 105 -12.78 36.17 -3.95
CA GLU A 105 -14.22 36.36 -3.78
C GLU A 105 -14.62 36.42 -2.31
N THR A 106 -13.99 35.64 -1.43
CA THR A 106 -14.25 35.74 0.02
C THR A 106 -13.78 37.08 0.59
N LYS A 107 -12.66 37.66 0.10
CA LYS A 107 -12.23 39.02 0.47
C LYS A 107 -13.27 40.05 0.07
N LYS A 108 -13.80 39.99 -1.15
CA LYS A 108 -14.88 40.90 -1.61
C LYS A 108 -16.12 40.80 -0.72
N ALA A 109 -16.50 39.59 -0.30
CA ALA A 109 -17.59 39.39 0.66
C ALA A 109 -17.30 40.06 2.02
N LEU A 110 -16.08 39.93 2.55
CA LEU A 110 -15.63 40.54 3.80
C LEU A 110 -15.48 42.06 3.72
N GLU A 111 -15.14 42.63 2.56
CA GLU A 111 -15.13 44.09 2.36
C GLU A 111 -16.53 44.70 2.51
N ILE A 112 -17.57 43.94 2.13
CA ILE A 112 -18.97 44.37 2.25
C ILE A 112 -19.51 44.07 3.67
N GLU A 113 -19.21 42.90 4.24
CA GLU A 113 -19.65 42.48 5.58
C GLU A 113 -18.49 41.90 6.41
N PRO A 114 -17.67 42.75 7.09
CA PRO A 114 -16.39 42.32 7.68
C PRO A 114 -16.48 41.37 8.88
N GLN A 115 -17.62 41.33 9.58
CA GLN A 115 -17.81 40.57 10.82
C GLN A 115 -18.68 39.32 10.65
N THR A 116 -18.97 38.93 9.41
CA THR A 116 -19.75 37.73 9.14
C THR A 116 -18.89 36.48 9.41
N ALA A 117 -19.23 35.76 10.48
CA ALA A 117 -18.45 34.62 10.98
C ALA A 117 -18.18 33.54 9.92
N ASP A 118 -19.17 33.23 9.08
CA ASP A 118 -19.03 32.24 8.01
C ASP A 118 -18.00 32.68 6.94
N PHE A 119 -17.92 33.98 6.64
CA PHE A 119 -16.99 34.52 5.64
C PHE A 119 -15.57 34.50 6.18
N LEU A 120 -15.38 34.90 7.44
CA LEU A 120 -14.09 34.83 8.14
C LEU A 120 -13.60 33.38 8.21
N LYS A 121 -14.49 32.45 8.59
CA LYS A 121 -14.18 31.03 8.66
C LYS A 121 -13.74 30.47 7.30
N LEU A 122 -14.51 30.72 6.25
CA LEU A 122 -14.16 30.25 4.89
C LEU A 122 -12.83 30.85 4.42
N PHE A 123 -12.59 32.13 4.71
CA PHE A 123 -11.36 32.82 4.32
C PHE A 123 -10.12 32.20 4.97
N GLU A 124 -10.17 31.94 6.28
CA GLU A 124 -9.07 31.31 7.01
C GLU A 124 -8.85 29.85 6.57
N GLU A 125 -9.93 29.09 6.37
CA GLU A 125 -9.85 27.72 5.82
C GLU A 125 -9.19 27.70 4.42
N LEU A 126 -9.60 28.61 3.53
CA LEU A 126 -9.05 28.70 2.18
C LEU A 126 -7.58 29.11 2.18
N LYS A 127 -7.19 30.05 3.03
CA LYS A 127 -5.79 30.44 3.21
C LYS A 127 -4.94 29.27 3.68
N GLN A 128 -5.39 28.57 4.72
CA GLN A 128 -4.68 27.41 5.24
C GLN A 128 -4.54 26.33 4.16
N GLU A 129 -5.64 25.98 3.47
CA GLU A 129 -5.59 25.00 2.38
C GLU A 129 -4.64 25.45 1.25
N TYR A 130 -4.66 26.73 0.88
CA TYR A 130 -3.78 27.28 -0.13
C TYR A 130 -2.31 27.22 0.29
N GLU A 131 -1.97 27.57 1.53
CA GLU A 131 -0.60 27.48 2.06
C GLU A 131 -0.11 26.02 2.11
N GLU A 132 -0.96 25.10 2.56
CA GLU A 132 -0.62 23.68 2.62
C GLU A 132 -0.43 23.04 1.23
N ASP A 133 -1.27 23.41 0.25
CA ASP A 133 -1.23 22.83 -1.09
C ASP A 133 -0.16 23.47 -1.99
N ASN A 134 0.28 24.70 -1.69
CA ASN A 134 1.27 25.46 -2.47
C ASN A 134 2.60 25.65 -1.75
N SER A 135 3.05 24.61 -1.03
CA SER A 135 4.40 24.55 -0.46
C SER A 135 5.51 24.65 -1.52
N LEU A 136 5.20 24.32 -2.78
CA LEU A 136 6.04 24.56 -3.94
C LEU A 136 5.49 25.75 -4.77
N PRO A 137 6.37 26.63 -5.28
CA PRO A 137 5.98 27.71 -6.18
C PRO A 137 5.20 27.23 -7.42
N ASP A 138 4.28 28.06 -7.92
CA ASP A 138 3.46 27.73 -9.09
C ASP A 138 4.27 27.47 -10.36
N ASP A 139 5.40 28.17 -10.51
CA ASP A 139 6.34 28.03 -11.63
C ASP A 139 7.35 26.90 -11.43
N HIS A 140 7.27 26.16 -10.33
CA HIS A 140 8.18 25.06 -10.06
C HIS A 140 8.04 23.96 -11.13
N PRO A 141 9.14 23.49 -11.75
CA PRO A 141 9.08 22.52 -12.86
C PRO A 141 8.33 21.23 -12.53
N GLU A 142 8.38 20.79 -11.27
CA GLU A 142 7.61 19.65 -10.76
C GLU A 142 6.10 19.89 -10.92
N LYS A 143 5.59 21.02 -10.46
CA LYS A 143 4.17 21.33 -10.49
C LYS A 143 3.67 21.44 -11.93
N ILE A 144 4.43 22.15 -12.78
CA ILE A 144 4.12 22.30 -14.21
C ILE A 144 3.95 20.94 -14.91
N ARG A 145 4.82 19.95 -14.64
CA ARG A 145 4.69 18.62 -15.26
C ARG A 145 3.48 17.84 -14.73
N PHE A 146 3.14 18.00 -13.44
CA PHE A 146 1.95 17.41 -12.84
C PHE A 146 0.67 18.01 -13.40
N ASP A 147 0.61 19.34 -13.56
CA ASP A 147 -0.54 20.02 -14.13
C ASP A 147 -0.79 19.62 -15.59
N ARG A 148 0.26 19.36 -16.37
CA ARG A 148 0.13 18.76 -17.71
C ARG A 148 -0.48 17.36 -17.65
N MET A 149 -0.02 16.53 -16.71
CA MET A 149 -0.54 15.17 -16.53
C MET A 149 -2.00 15.16 -16.07
N LEU A 150 -2.38 16.00 -15.10
CA LEU A 150 -3.76 16.13 -14.63
C LEU A 150 -4.69 16.63 -15.75
N ARG A 151 -4.25 17.59 -16.56
CA ARG A 151 -5.01 18.03 -17.75
C ARG A 151 -5.20 16.90 -18.75
N TRP A 152 -4.13 16.17 -19.08
CA TRP A 152 -4.19 15.00 -19.96
C TRP A 152 -5.15 13.92 -19.43
N LEU A 153 -5.13 13.65 -18.11
CA LEU A 153 -6.09 12.73 -17.48
C LEU A 153 -7.53 13.21 -17.69
N LYS A 154 -7.81 14.47 -17.38
CA LYS A 154 -9.16 15.04 -17.50
C LYS A 154 -9.66 15.06 -18.95
N GLU A 155 -8.81 15.48 -19.89
CA GLU A 155 -9.11 15.48 -21.33
C GLU A 155 -9.33 14.07 -21.90
N GLY A 156 -8.64 13.07 -21.36
CA GLY A 156 -8.84 11.66 -21.71
C GLY A 156 -10.03 10.99 -21.03
N GLY A 157 -10.80 11.70 -20.20
CA GLY A 157 -12.03 11.21 -19.57
C GLY A 157 -11.84 10.57 -18.19
N SER A 158 -10.66 10.68 -17.58
CA SER A 158 -10.48 10.31 -16.18
C SER A 158 -11.27 11.25 -15.26
N GLN A 159 -11.81 10.70 -14.17
CA GLN A 159 -12.58 11.43 -13.16
C GLN A 159 -11.89 11.33 -11.82
N PHE A 160 -11.64 12.48 -11.18
CA PHE A 160 -10.88 12.55 -9.93
C PHE A 160 -11.12 13.86 -9.17
N ASP A 161 -12.28 14.49 -9.35
CA ASP A 161 -12.60 15.82 -8.79
C ASP A 161 -12.63 15.84 -7.25
N LYS A 162 -12.63 14.65 -6.62
CA LYS A 162 -12.54 14.46 -5.17
C LYS A 162 -11.11 14.40 -4.65
N LEU A 163 -10.11 14.46 -5.52
CA LEU A 163 -8.69 14.28 -5.18
C LEU A 163 -7.86 15.49 -5.60
N LYS A 164 -6.91 15.87 -4.76
CA LYS A 164 -5.89 16.89 -5.05
C LYS A 164 -4.49 16.41 -4.67
N ILE A 165 -3.47 16.95 -5.32
CA ILE A 165 -2.08 16.69 -4.97
C ILE A 165 -1.61 17.73 -3.96
N ARG A 166 -0.95 17.28 -2.90
CA ARG A 166 -0.24 18.14 -1.95
C ARG A 166 1.25 17.82 -1.98
N TYR A 167 2.07 18.86 -2.08
CA TYR A 167 3.52 18.73 -2.00
C TYR A 167 3.98 18.96 -0.56
N TYR A 168 4.91 18.14 -0.10
CA TYR A 168 5.62 18.35 1.16
C TYR A 168 7.06 18.79 0.89
N THR A 169 7.65 18.26 -0.19
CA THR A 169 8.91 18.70 -0.80
C THR A 169 8.80 18.52 -2.32
N ALA A 170 9.85 18.90 -3.08
CA ALA A 170 9.91 18.61 -4.52
C ALA A 170 9.84 17.11 -4.85
N ASP A 171 10.33 16.26 -3.94
CA ASP A 171 10.43 14.81 -4.13
C ASP A 171 9.38 14.01 -3.33
N TYR A 172 8.62 14.66 -2.44
CA TYR A 172 7.63 14.01 -1.58
C TYR A 172 6.28 14.71 -1.65
N ARG A 173 5.24 13.94 -1.96
CA ARG A 173 3.87 14.40 -2.18
C ARG A 173 2.87 13.35 -1.71
N GLY A 174 1.64 13.78 -1.49
CA GLY A 174 0.50 12.92 -1.18
C GLY A 174 -0.71 13.28 -2.02
N VAL A 175 -1.64 12.33 -2.15
CA VAL A 175 -2.97 12.59 -2.71
C VAL A 175 -3.94 12.81 -1.55
N HIS A 176 -4.66 13.92 -1.57
CA HIS A 176 -5.55 14.36 -0.50
C HIS A 176 -6.99 14.46 -0.99
N ALA A 177 -7.92 14.28 -0.07
CA ALA A 177 -9.32 14.52 -0.30
C ALA A 177 -9.56 16.02 -0.54
N ALA A 178 -10.05 16.36 -1.72
CA ALA A 178 -10.37 17.73 -2.11
C ALA A 178 -11.71 18.19 -1.50
N ARG A 179 -12.57 17.23 -1.14
CA ARG A 179 -13.84 17.40 -0.42
C ARG A 179 -14.08 16.19 0.49
N ASP A 180 -15.15 16.22 1.28
CA ASP A 180 -15.54 15.04 2.08
C ASP A 180 -15.90 13.88 1.14
N ILE A 181 -15.29 12.71 1.37
CA ILE A 181 -15.52 11.49 0.62
C ILE A 181 -16.28 10.52 1.51
N LYS A 182 -17.33 9.90 0.97
CA LYS A 182 -18.10 8.88 1.68
C LYS A 182 -17.66 7.48 1.33
N LYS A 183 -17.77 6.58 2.31
CA LYS A 183 -17.58 5.16 2.08
C LYS A 183 -18.44 4.67 0.90
N GLY A 184 -17.80 3.92 0.00
CA GLY A 184 -18.42 3.35 -1.20
C GLY A 184 -18.41 4.28 -2.42
N GLU A 185 -17.95 5.52 -2.29
CA GLU A 185 -17.82 6.40 -3.44
C GLU A 185 -16.63 6.02 -4.30
N THR A 186 -16.82 6.07 -5.62
CA THR A 186 -15.71 6.09 -6.58
C THR A 186 -15.00 7.44 -6.49
N ILE A 187 -13.70 7.42 -6.18
CA ILE A 187 -12.87 8.62 -6.00
C ILE A 187 -11.90 8.86 -7.16
N LEU A 188 -11.60 7.80 -7.92
CA LEU A 188 -10.78 7.85 -9.12
C LEU A 188 -11.37 6.89 -10.15
N TYR A 189 -11.52 7.36 -11.37
CA TYR A 189 -11.77 6.55 -12.55
C TYR A 189 -10.73 6.89 -13.63
N VAL A 190 -10.09 5.87 -14.20
CA VAL A 190 -9.12 6.01 -15.30
C VAL A 190 -9.52 5.07 -16.44
N PRO A 191 -9.84 5.59 -17.64
CA PRO A 191 -10.24 4.77 -18.78
C PRO A 191 -9.07 3.91 -19.30
N LYS A 192 -9.40 2.77 -19.93
CA LYS A 192 -8.42 1.81 -20.46
C LYS A 192 -7.33 2.46 -21.32
N GLU A 193 -7.70 3.44 -22.13
CA GLU A 193 -6.83 4.13 -23.08
C GLU A 193 -5.71 4.93 -22.40
N GLN A 194 -5.87 5.24 -21.10
CA GLN A 194 -4.88 5.94 -20.28
C GLN A 194 -4.07 5.01 -19.35
N ILE A 195 -4.23 3.69 -19.51
CA ILE A 195 -3.52 2.66 -18.72
C ILE A 195 -2.45 2.01 -19.59
N ILE A 196 -1.22 1.93 -19.07
CA ILE A 196 -0.15 1.16 -19.71
C ILE A 196 -0.28 -0.28 -19.24
N THR A 197 -0.39 -1.23 -20.16
CA THR A 197 -0.56 -2.66 -19.85
C THR A 197 0.64 -3.51 -20.29
N LEU A 198 0.76 -4.70 -19.73
CA LEU A 198 1.79 -5.66 -20.12
C LEU A 198 1.64 -6.10 -21.59
N GLU A 199 0.42 -6.14 -22.12
CA GLU A 199 0.13 -6.44 -23.52
C GLU A 199 0.74 -5.38 -24.46
N MET A 200 0.66 -4.10 -24.09
CA MET A 200 1.34 -3.03 -24.83
C MET A 200 2.86 -3.22 -24.80
N ALA A 201 3.41 -3.65 -23.65
CA ALA A 201 4.83 -3.96 -23.54
C ALA A 201 5.23 -5.14 -24.44
N PHE A 202 4.44 -6.22 -24.48
CA PHE A 202 4.65 -7.35 -25.40
C PHE A 202 4.55 -6.93 -26.86
N ALA A 203 3.66 -6.01 -27.20
CA ALA A 203 3.47 -5.53 -28.57
C ALA A 203 4.54 -4.52 -29.03
N SER A 204 5.36 -3.99 -28.11
CA SER A 204 6.44 -3.05 -28.46
C SER A 204 7.52 -3.68 -29.33
N PRO A 205 8.30 -2.90 -30.10
CA PRO A 205 9.35 -3.43 -30.98
C PRO A 205 10.32 -4.38 -30.26
N ILE A 206 10.83 -3.98 -29.10
CA ILE A 206 11.74 -4.83 -28.31
C ILE A 206 10.96 -5.94 -27.58
N GLY A 207 9.76 -5.64 -27.07
CA GLY A 207 8.93 -6.64 -26.39
C GLY A 207 8.57 -7.83 -27.27
N LYS A 208 8.29 -7.61 -28.56
CA LYS A 208 8.03 -8.70 -29.52
C LYS A 208 9.22 -9.65 -29.63
N LEU A 209 10.43 -9.09 -29.80
CA LEU A 209 11.67 -9.88 -29.84
C LEU A 209 11.87 -10.68 -28.56
N MET A 210 11.70 -10.03 -27.40
CA MET A 210 11.79 -10.67 -26.09
C MET A 210 10.78 -11.83 -25.96
N PHE A 211 9.55 -11.62 -26.41
CA PHE A 211 8.47 -12.61 -26.34
C PHE A 211 8.74 -13.82 -27.24
N GLU A 212 9.15 -13.60 -28.49
CA GLU A 212 9.51 -14.65 -29.46
C GLU A 212 10.67 -15.52 -28.98
N LYS A 213 11.59 -14.96 -28.19
CA LYS A 213 12.72 -15.69 -27.57
C LYS A 213 12.37 -16.42 -26.28
N GLY A 214 11.09 -16.43 -25.89
CA GLY A 214 10.62 -17.11 -24.69
C GLY A 214 11.10 -16.46 -23.39
N LEU A 215 11.41 -15.16 -23.40
CA LEU A 215 11.93 -14.49 -22.20
C LEU A 215 10.92 -14.42 -21.05
N ARG A 216 9.62 -14.60 -21.33
CA ARG A 216 8.59 -14.70 -20.28
C ARG A 216 8.85 -15.83 -19.28
N GLN A 217 9.49 -16.92 -19.70
CA GLN A 217 9.82 -18.08 -18.86
C GLN A 217 11.28 -18.09 -18.38
N ARG A 218 12.15 -17.29 -18.99
CA ARG A 218 13.60 -17.32 -18.76
C ARG A 218 14.10 -16.19 -17.88
N LEU A 219 13.41 -15.05 -17.85
CA LEU A 219 13.73 -13.92 -16.99
C LEU A 219 13.36 -14.22 -15.54
N ILE A 220 14.12 -13.64 -14.63
CA ILE A 220 13.88 -13.70 -13.18
C ILE A 220 12.63 -12.88 -12.85
N SER A 221 12.50 -11.69 -13.44
CA SER A 221 11.36 -10.78 -13.23
C SER A 221 10.67 -10.38 -14.53
N PRO A 222 10.03 -11.31 -15.25
CA PRO A 222 9.58 -11.10 -16.63
C PRO A 222 8.69 -9.86 -16.77
N LYS A 223 7.60 -9.77 -15.99
CA LYS A 223 6.67 -8.62 -16.10
C LYS A 223 7.34 -7.27 -15.85
N HIS A 224 8.27 -7.21 -14.89
CA HIS A 224 8.99 -5.97 -14.60
C HIS A 224 9.91 -5.62 -15.78
N SER A 225 10.67 -6.58 -16.29
CA SER A 225 11.56 -6.37 -17.42
C SER A 225 10.84 -5.92 -18.68
N PHE A 226 9.71 -6.55 -19.05
CA PHE A 226 8.93 -6.15 -20.22
C PHE A 226 8.42 -4.71 -20.09
N LEU A 227 7.82 -4.35 -18.95
CA LEU A 227 7.36 -2.99 -18.69
C LEU A 227 8.51 -1.98 -18.61
N SER A 228 9.67 -2.36 -18.08
CA SER A 228 10.86 -1.51 -18.08
C SER A 228 11.34 -1.21 -19.49
N CYS A 229 11.47 -2.24 -20.34
CA CYS A 229 11.83 -2.06 -21.74
C CYS A 229 10.80 -1.19 -22.48
N PHE A 230 9.51 -1.36 -22.18
CA PHE A 230 8.45 -0.53 -22.75
C PHE A 230 8.60 0.95 -22.36
N VAL A 231 8.71 1.25 -21.06
CA VAL A 231 8.87 2.63 -20.56
C VAL A 231 10.10 3.31 -21.15
N MET A 232 11.23 2.60 -21.25
CA MET A 232 12.47 3.15 -21.82
C MET A 232 12.33 3.47 -23.31
N GLN A 233 11.59 2.65 -24.08
CA GLN A 233 11.26 2.93 -25.47
C GLN A 233 10.28 4.11 -25.60
N GLU A 234 9.20 4.11 -24.82
CA GLU A 234 8.17 5.17 -24.88
C GLU A 234 8.72 6.54 -24.50
N ARG A 235 9.59 6.65 -23.49
CA ARG A 235 10.23 7.91 -23.10
C ARG A 235 11.03 8.59 -24.20
N ARG A 236 11.39 7.86 -25.25
CA ARG A 236 12.16 8.36 -26.41
C ARG A 236 11.28 8.63 -27.63
N LYS A 237 9.98 8.36 -27.56
CA LYS A 237 9.03 8.68 -28.62
C LYS A 237 8.51 10.11 -28.40
N PRO A 238 8.74 11.05 -29.32
CA PRO A 238 8.25 12.42 -29.18
C PRO A 238 6.73 12.52 -29.03
N ASP A 239 6.00 11.61 -29.69
CA ASP A 239 4.54 11.60 -29.74
C ASP A 239 3.94 10.43 -28.94
N SER A 240 4.59 10.02 -27.83
CA SER A 240 4.02 8.96 -26.99
C SER A 240 2.66 9.42 -26.42
N PRO A 241 1.59 8.61 -26.54
CA PRO A 241 0.30 8.95 -25.94
C PRO A 241 0.36 9.00 -24.40
N PHE A 242 1.44 8.49 -23.81
CA PHE A 242 1.67 8.46 -22.37
C PHE A 242 2.73 9.46 -21.90
N GLN A 243 3.23 10.34 -22.78
CA GLN A 243 4.35 11.24 -22.46
C GLN A 243 4.13 12.01 -21.15
N HIS A 244 2.94 12.56 -20.95
CA HIS A 244 2.60 13.33 -19.76
C HIS A 244 2.63 12.50 -18.47
N TYR A 245 2.24 11.23 -18.52
CA TYR A 245 2.39 10.32 -17.39
C TYR A 245 3.86 9.92 -17.18
N LEU A 246 4.59 9.60 -18.24
CA LEU A 246 5.99 9.18 -18.16
C LEU A 246 6.92 10.28 -17.62
N ASP A 247 6.58 11.55 -17.88
CA ASP A 247 7.29 12.74 -17.40
C ASP A 247 7.24 12.90 -15.88
N ILE A 248 6.16 12.43 -15.24
CA ILE A 248 5.92 12.59 -13.80
C ILE A 248 6.44 11.43 -12.94
N LEU A 249 6.87 10.35 -13.59
CA LEU A 249 7.48 9.22 -12.92
C LEU A 249 8.79 9.66 -12.21
N PRO A 250 9.16 8.99 -11.10
CA PRO A 250 10.36 9.34 -10.34
C PRO A 250 11.62 9.42 -11.21
N LYS A 251 12.47 10.38 -10.90
CA LYS A 251 13.77 10.60 -11.54
C LYS A 251 14.95 10.34 -10.60
N ASN A 252 14.69 10.30 -9.29
CA ASN A 252 15.67 9.99 -8.27
C ASN A 252 15.31 8.64 -7.62
N PHE A 253 16.31 7.79 -7.44
CA PHE A 253 16.19 6.46 -6.88
C PHE A 253 17.17 6.21 -5.72
N SER A 254 17.85 7.25 -5.23
CA SER A 254 18.85 7.12 -4.16
C SER A 254 18.31 6.50 -2.88
N ASN A 255 16.99 6.53 -2.67
CA ASN A 255 16.33 5.90 -1.53
C ASN A 255 16.17 4.38 -1.64
N PHE A 256 16.40 3.78 -2.80
CA PHE A 256 16.38 2.33 -2.96
C PHE A 256 17.75 1.74 -2.59
N PRO A 257 17.81 0.76 -1.68
CA PRO A 257 19.06 0.19 -1.18
C PRO A 257 20.04 -0.33 -2.24
N ILE A 258 19.54 -0.73 -3.42
CA ILE A 258 20.40 -1.20 -4.53
C ILE A 258 21.26 -0.08 -5.15
N PHE A 259 20.93 1.19 -4.90
CA PHE A 259 21.68 2.35 -5.36
C PHE A 259 22.44 3.04 -4.22
N PHE A 260 22.49 2.44 -3.03
CA PHE A 260 23.25 2.98 -1.91
C PHE A 260 24.74 2.99 -2.22
N THR A 261 25.37 4.08 -1.79
CA THR A 261 26.83 4.18 -1.72
C THR A 261 27.39 3.19 -0.69
N GLU A 262 28.70 2.89 -0.79
CA GLU A 262 29.37 2.02 0.19
C GLU A 262 29.32 2.62 1.62
N GLU A 263 29.30 3.95 1.74
CA GLU A 263 29.11 4.64 3.02
C GLU A 263 27.71 4.42 3.60
N GLU A 264 26.66 4.46 2.76
CA GLU A 264 25.29 4.17 3.19
C GLU A 264 25.09 2.70 3.54
N LYS A 265 25.68 1.77 2.77
CA LYS A 265 25.65 0.33 3.09
C LYS A 265 26.30 0.02 4.44
N LEU A 266 27.29 0.81 4.88
CA LEU A 266 27.92 0.63 6.20
C LEU A 266 26.92 0.79 7.35
N TRP A 267 25.83 1.55 7.17
CA TRP A 267 24.77 1.67 8.18
C TRP A 267 23.96 0.39 8.36
N LEU A 268 23.99 -0.51 7.37
CA LEU A 268 23.38 -1.84 7.42
C LEU A 268 24.37 -2.93 7.82
N LYS A 269 25.60 -2.59 8.26
CA LYS A 269 26.61 -3.57 8.66
C LYS A 269 26.06 -4.57 9.69
N GLY A 270 26.33 -5.85 9.45
CA GLY A 270 25.84 -6.97 10.26
C GLY A 270 24.46 -7.49 9.86
N SER A 271 23.69 -6.71 9.09
CA SER A 271 22.39 -7.13 8.60
C SER A 271 22.51 -8.14 7.46
N PRO A 272 21.76 -9.26 7.49
CA PRO A 272 21.62 -10.16 6.34
C PRO A 272 20.94 -9.50 5.13
N PHE A 273 20.40 -8.30 5.27
CA PHE A 273 19.79 -7.54 4.19
C PHE A 273 20.79 -7.08 3.14
N LEU A 274 22.07 -6.92 3.51
CA LEU A 274 23.14 -6.64 2.54
C LEU A 274 23.21 -7.72 1.46
N ASP A 275 23.10 -9.00 1.83
CA ASP A 275 23.03 -10.10 0.86
C ASP A 275 21.83 -9.94 -0.08
N GLN A 276 20.67 -9.51 0.42
CA GLN A 276 19.47 -9.31 -0.40
C GLN A 276 19.61 -8.15 -1.38
N ILE A 277 20.36 -7.10 -1.01
CA ILE A 277 20.68 -5.98 -1.91
C ILE A 277 21.54 -6.49 -3.07
N GLU A 278 22.60 -7.23 -2.76
CA GLU A 278 23.51 -7.77 -3.78
C GLU A 278 22.84 -8.82 -4.68
N GLU A 279 22.05 -9.74 -4.09
CA GLU A 279 21.20 -10.69 -4.84
C GLU A 279 20.29 -9.93 -5.84
N LYS A 280 19.66 -8.83 -5.41
CA LYS A 280 18.77 -8.03 -6.26
C LYS A 280 19.51 -7.32 -7.40
N ILE A 281 20.72 -6.80 -7.14
CA ILE A 281 21.58 -6.17 -8.16
C ILE A 281 21.96 -7.21 -9.22
N LEU A 282 22.39 -8.41 -8.79
CA LEU A 282 22.75 -9.51 -9.69
C LEU A 282 21.56 -10.01 -10.51
N ASP A 283 20.37 -10.11 -9.91
CA ASP A 283 19.14 -10.48 -10.62
C ASP A 283 18.82 -9.48 -11.74
N ILE A 284 18.85 -8.17 -11.44
CA ILE A 284 18.57 -7.12 -12.43
C ILE A 284 19.59 -7.19 -13.57
N LYS A 285 20.88 -7.34 -13.24
CA LYS A 285 21.95 -7.45 -14.23
C LYS A 285 21.78 -8.69 -15.11
N SER A 286 21.43 -9.82 -14.52
CA SER A 286 21.21 -11.07 -15.26
C SER A 286 20.06 -10.95 -16.25
N ASP A 287 18.94 -10.34 -15.82
CA ASP A 287 17.83 -10.03 -16.72
C ASP A 287 18.26 -9.06 -17.83
N TYR A 288 18.98 -7.99 -17.52
CA TYR A 288 19.49 -7.03 -18.50
C TYR A 288 20.40 -7.67 -19.54
N ASP A 289 21.39 -8.45 -19.11
CA ASP A 289 22.35 -9.11 -19.98
C ASP A 289 21.64 -10.11 -20.91
N LEU A 290 20.66 -10.83 -20.37
CA LEU A 290 19.83 -11.75 -21.16
C LEU A 290 18.98 -11.01 -22.20
N ILE A 291 18.38 -9.87 -21.85
CA ILE A 291 17.60 -9.05 -22.79
C ILE A 291 18.50 -8.50 -23.90
N CYS A 292 19.67 -7.93 -23.55
CA CYS A 292 20.63 -7.42 -24.52
C CYS A 292 21.12 -8.50 -25.48
N LYS A 293 21.27 -9.74 -25.01
CA LYS A 293 21.66 -10.88 -25.83
C LYS A 293 20.55 -11.31 -26.81
N GLU A 294 19.31 -11.42 -26.33
CA GLU A 294 18.20 -12.02 -27.09
C GLU A 294 17.41 -10.99 -27.92
N ALA A 295 17.45 -9.71 -27.51
CA ALA A 295 16.89 -8.56 -28.22
C ALA A 295 17.96 -7.46 -28.37
N PRO A 296 18.96 -7.63 -29.26
CA PRO A 296 20.12 -6.74 -29.40
C PRO A 296 19.83 -5.23 -29.53
N PRO A 297 18.71 -4.77 -30.15
CA PRO A 297 18.38 -3.35 -30.16
C PRO A 297 18.22 -2.72 -28.77
N PHE A 298 17.99 -3.51 -27.72
CA PHE A 298 17.91 -3.02 -26.34
C PHE A 298 19.27 -2.61 -25.77
N ALA A 299 20.39 -3.14 -26.30
CA ALA A 299 21.75 -2.87 -25.80
C ALA A 299 22.19 -1.40 -25.96
N GLN A 300 21.42 -0.58 -26.70
CA GLN A 300 21.64 0.87 -26.77
C GLN A 300 21.32 1.59 -25.45
N PHE A 301 20.52 0.98 -24.56
CA PHE A 301 20.11 1.61 -23.31
C PHE A 301 21.06 1.24 -22.16
N PRO A 302 21.50 2.20 -21.32
CA PRO A 302 22.39 1.89 -20.21
C PRO A 302 21.73 0.99 -19.14
N ILE A 303 22.52 0.09 -18.54
CA ILE A 303 22.08 -0.76 -17.42
C ILE A 303 21.62 0.07 -16.22
N GLN A 304 22.22 1.24 -15.99
CA GLN A 304 21.84 2.14 -14.90
C GLN A 304 20.38 2.59 -15.05
N GLU A 305 20.02 3.10 -16.23
CA GLU A 305 18.64 3.49 -16.53
C GLU A 305 17.69 2.29 -16.46
N TYR A 306 18.10 1.12 -16.97
CA TYR A 306 17.27 -0.09 -16.84
C TYR A 306 17.02 -0.46 -15.37
N SER A 307 18.04 -0.39 -14.52
CA SER A 307 17.95 -0.71 -13.09
C SER A 307 16.98 0.25 -12.38
N GLU A 308 17.11 1.55 -12.63
CA GLU A 308 16.23 2.60 -12.10
C GLU A 308 14.77 2.37 -12.52
N ILE A 309 14.55 2.14 -13.82
CA ILE A 309 13.21 1.87 -14.36
C ILE A 309 12.66 0.54 -13.83
N ARG A 310 13.49 -0.48 -13.62
CA ARG A 310 13.06 -1.76 -13.04
C ARG A 310 12.56 -1.57 -11.60
N MET A 311 13.22 -0.75 -10.80
CA MET A 311 12.76 -0.44 -9.45
C MET A 311 11.51 0.43 -9.45
N MET A 312 11.44 1.42 -10.35
CA MET A 312 10.25 2.24 -10.57
C MET A 312 9.03 1.38 -10.93
N VAL A 313 9.14 0.47 -11.90
CA VAL A 313 8.07 -0.45 -12.29
C VAL A 313 7.62 -1.28 -11.08
N SER A 314 8.57 -1.86 -10.34
CA SER A 314 8.24 -2.73 -9.20
C SER A 314 7.48 -2.04 -8.06
N SER A 315 7.58 -0.71 -7.96
CA SER A 315 6.94 0.08 -6.90
C SER A 315 5.58 0.65 -7.30
N ARG A 316 5.18 0.61 -8.58
CA ARG A 316 4.06 1.40 -9.12
C ARG A 316 3.01 0.63 -9.92
N ILE A 317 3.28 -0.62 -10.30
CA ILE A 317 2.34 -1.39 -11.11
C ILE A 317 1.21 -2.00 -10.29
N PHE A 318 0.04 -2.09 -10.91
CA PHE A 318 -1.16 -2.73 -10.39
C PHE A 318 -1.42 -4.03 -11.15
N GLY A 319 -1.76 -5.09 -10.42
CA GLY A 319 -2.26 -6.32 -11.03
C GLY A 319 -3.75 -6.20 -11.26
N ILE A 320 -4.18 -6.09 -12.51
CA ILE A 320 -5.57 -5.83 -12.90
C ILE A 320 -6.08 -6.91 -13.86
N GLN A 321 -7.39 -6.94 -14.10
CA GLN A 321 -8.00 -7.82 -15.08
C GLN A 321 -8.73 -6.99 -16.12
N VAL A 322 -8.28 -7.00 -17.36
CA VAL A 322 -8.83 -6.20 -18.46
C VAL A 322 -9.44 -7.14 -19.49
N ASP A 323 -10.73 -7.00 -19.78
CA ASP A 323 -11.47 -7.86 -20.72
C ASP A 323 -11.31 -9.36 -20.40
N GLY A 324 -11.38 -9.73 -19.12
CA GLY A 324 -11.20 -11.12 -18.67
C GLY A 324 -9.74 -11.62 -18.60
N VAL A 325 -8.75 -10.83 -19.02
CA VAL A 325 -7.33 -11.21 -19.04
C VAL A 325 -6.58 -10.56 -17.88
N LYS A 326 -5.93 -11.39 -17.05
CA LYS A 326 -5.04 -10.89 -16.00
C LYS A 326 -3.80 -10.23 -16.61
N THR A 327 -3.55 -8.99 -16.22
CA THR A 327 -2.40 -8.20 -16.66
C THR A 327 -1.80 -7.42 -15.48
N ASP A 328 -0.66 -6.79 -15.72
CA ASP A 328 -0.04 -5.83 -14.81
C ASP A 328 0.19 -4.54 -15.59
N GLY A 329 0.04 -3.39 -14.93
CA GLY A 329 0.11 -2.12 -15.63
C GLY A 329 0.28 -0.92 -14.74
N PHE A 330 0.58 0.21 -15.37
CA PHE A 330 0.60 1.50 -14.70
C PHE A 330 -0.76 2.15 -14.83
N VAL A 331 -1.26 2.65 -13.71
CA VAL A 331 -2.46 3.47 -13.64
C VAL A 331 -2.07 4.82 -13.09
N ALA A 332 -2.08 5.82 -13.97
CA ALA A 332 -1.77 7.19 -13.60
C ALA A 332 -2.71 7.70 -12.50
N TYR A 333 -2.18 8.55 -11.62
CA TYR A 333 -2.82 9.06 -10.40
C TYR A 333 -3.02 8.02 -9.29
N ALA A 334 -3.45 6.80 -9.61
CA ALA A 334 -3.58 5.71 -8.65
C ALA A 334 -2.23 5.37 -7.99
N ASP A 335 -1.15 5.34 -8.78
CA ASP A 335 0.22 5.05 -8.32
C ASP A 335 0.87 6.16 -7.45
N MET A 336 0.08 7.16 -7.05
CA MET A 336 0.50 8.25 -6.17
C MET A 336 -0.11 8.20 -4.77
N LEU A 337 -1.08 7.30 -4.54
CA LEU A 337 -1.62 7.08 -3.21
C LEU A 337 -0.56 6.39 -2.35
N ASN A 338 -0.21 7.00 -1.22
CA ASN A 338 0.81 6.46 -0.32
C ASN A 338 0.28 5.25 0.49
N HIS A 339 1.21 4.46 1.03
CA HIS A 339 0.88 3.26 1.80
C HIS A 339 0.32 3.58 3.20
N LYS A 340 -0.78 2.92 3.56
CA LYS A 340 -1.25 2.80 4.94
C LYS A 340 -1.91 1.44 5.20
N ARG A 341 -1.91 1.02 6.46
CA ARG A 341 -2.76 -0.08 6.97
C ARG A 341 -3.53 0.40 8.21
N PRO A 342 -4.84 0.06 8.34
CA PRO A 342 -5.67 -0.66 7.38
C PRO A 342 -5.87 0.11 6.06
N ARG A 343 -6.28 -0.59 5.00
CA ARG A 343 -6.53 0.02 3.69
C ARG A 343 -7.72 0.98 3.79
N GLN A 344 -7.61 2.18 3.22
CA GLN A 344 -8.72 3.14 3.13
C GLN A 344 -9.40 3.13 1.77
N THR A 345 -8.80 2.46 0.79
CA THR A 345 -9.31 2.32 -0.55
C THR A 345 -9.27 0.87 -1.02
N THR A 346 -10.08 0.57 -2.02
CA THR A 346 -9.99 -0.62 -2.84
C THR A 346 -9.98 -0.21 -4.29
N TRP A 347 -9.44 -1.05 -5.15
CA TRP A 347 -9.39 -0.77 -6.57
C TRP A 347 -9.66 -2.02 -7.39
N ASN A 348 -10.20 -1.82 -8.58
CA ASN A 348 -10.40 -2.88 -9.57
C ASN A 348 -10.48 -2.27 -10.97
N TYR A 349 -10.32 -3.10 -12.00
CA TYR A 349 -10.75 -2.76 -13.34
C TYR A 349 -12.18 -3.26 -13.56
N THR A 350 -13.00 -2.41 -14.18
CA THR A 350 -14.42 -2.63 -14.39
C THR A 350 -14.69 -2.69 -15.88
N ASP A 351 -15.06 -3.87 -16.39
CA ASP A 351 -15.31 -4.10 -17.81
C ASP A 351 -16.56 -3.34 -18.31
N ASP A 352 -17.56 -3.11 -17.44
CA ASP A 352 -18.78 -2.35 -17.74
C ASP A 352 -18.48 -0.87 -18.01
N ARG A 353 -17.56 -0.27 -17.24
CA ARG A 353 -17.09 1.11 -17.48
C ARG A 353 -15.86 1.17 -18.38
N ARG A 354 -15.26 0.03 -18.71
CA ARG A 354 -13.98 -0.09 -19.44
C ARG A 354 -12.85 0.74 -18.83
N GLY A 355 -12.74 0.73 -17.51
CA GLY A 355 -11.71 1.51 -16.80
C GLY A 355 -11.38 1.01 -15.41
N PHE A 356 -10.26 1.51 -14.89
CA PHE A 356 -9.83 1.30 -13.52
C PHE A 356 -10.56 2.24 -12.58
N ILE A 357 -11.00 1.73 -11.44
CA ILE A 357 -11.64 2.53 -10.39
C ILE A 357 -10.92 2.36 -9.06
N ILE A 358 -10.94 3.42 -8.25
CA ILE A 358 -10.67 3.38 -6.82
C ILE A 358 -11.94 3.78 -6.08
N GLU A 359 -12.31 2.99 -5.08
CA GLU A 359 -13.43 3.26 -4.18
C GLU A 359 -12.93 3.45 -2.74
N ALA A 360 -13.56 4.36 -2.02
CA ALA A 360 -13.28 4.59 -0.61
C ALA A 360 -13.91 3.50 0.26
N LEU A 361 -13.15 2.93 1.19
CA LEU A 361 -13.62 1.92 2.15
C LEU A 361 -14.13 2.53 3.46
N ASP A 362 -13.75 3.78 3.72
CA ASP A 362 -14.11 4.57 4.89
C ASP A 362 -14.48 6.00 4.48
N ASP A 363 -15.13 6.75 5.38
CA ASP A 363 -15.30 8.19 5.22
C ASP A 363 -13.94 8.89 5.36
N ILE A 364 -13.61 9.78 4.43
CA ILE A 364 -12.35 10.56 4.42
C ILE A 364 -12.72 12.05 4.40
N LYS A 365 -12.16 12.83 5.33
CA LYS A 365 -12.47 14.26 5.43
C LYS A 365 -11.65 15.09 4.46
N ARG A 366 -12.23 16.21 4.01
CA ARG A 366 -11.51 17.22 3.22
C ARG A 366 -10.16 17.54 3.86
N GLY A 367 -9.11 17.55 3.04
CA GLY A 367 -7.73 17.80 3.48
C GLY A 367 -6.99 16.57 4.01
N GLU A 368 -7.67 15.48 4.37
CA GLU A 368 -6.99 14.24 4.77
C GLU A 368 -6.30 13.59 3.57
N GLN A 369 -5.15 12.96 3.82
CA GLN A 369 -4.47 12.17 2.80
C GLN A 369 -5.26 10.88 2.54
N VAL A 370 -5.43 10.55 1.27
CA VAL A 370 -6.03 9.31 0.80
C VAL A 370 -4.91 8.29 0.62
N TYR A 371 -4.99 7.20 1.37
CA TYR A 371 -4.00 6.14 1.34
C TYR A 371 -4.55 4.87 0.69
N ASP A 372 -3.68 4.17 -0.05
CA ASP A 372 -3.91 2.80 -0.48
C ASP A 372 -3.07 1.84 0.39
N SER A 373 -3.34 0.54 0.30
CA SER A 373 -2.49 -0.48 0.91
C SER A 373 -1.78 -1.29 -0.15
N TYR A 374 -0.46 -1.13 -0.20
CA TYR A 374 0.43 -2.01 -0.96
C TYR A 374 0.41 -3.48 -0.46
N GLY A 375 -0.40 -3.83 0.55
CA GLY A 375 -0.53 -5.18 1.12
C GLY A 375 0.33 -5.41 2.37
N LYS A 376 0.10 -6.56 3.04
CA LYS A 376 0.92 -7.01 4.19
C LYS A 376 2.28 -7.45 3.67
N LYS A 377 3.33 -6.68 3.95
CA LYS A 377 4.71 -6.91 3.48
C LYS A 377 5.69 -6.56 4.60
N CYS A 378 6.75 -7.34 4.73
CA CYS A 378 7.88 -7.05 5.62
C CYS A 378 8.63 -5.79 5.21
N ASN A 379 9.34 -5.16 6.15
CA ASN A 379 10.20 -4.01 5.85
C ASN A 379 11.35 -4.34 4.91
N SER A 380 11.82 -5.59 4.81
CA SER A 380 12.83 -5.95 3.79
C SER A 380 12.27 -5.73 2.39
N ARG A 381 11.00 -6.08 2.17
CA ARG A 381 10.32 -5.87 0.90
C ARG A 381 9.99 -4.40 0.65
N PHE A 382 9.51 -3.67 1.65
CA PHE A 382 9.26 -2.22 1.52
C PHE A 382 10.56 -1.46 1.22
N PHE A 383 11.61 -1.73 1.98
CA PHE A 383 12.85 -1.01 1.81
C PHE A 383 13.51 -1.33 0.47
N LEU A 384 13.62 -2.63 0.14
CA LEU A 384 14.29 -3.05 -1.10
C LEU A 384 13.54 -2.63 -2.37
N ASN A 385 12.19 -2.70 -2.37
CA ASN A 385 11.41 -2.49 -3.60
C ASN A 385 10.61 -1.19 -3.64
N TYR A 386 10.55 -0.42 -2.56
CA TYR A 386 9.83 0.85 -2.49
C TYR A 386 10.66 1.98 -1.87
N GLY A 387 11.82 1.68 -1.26
CA GLY A 387 12.75 2.69 -0.75
C GLY A 387 12.26 3.42 0.51
N PHE A 388 11.46 2.77 1.36
CA PHE A 388 11.05 3.31 2.66
C PHE A 388 10.85 2.22 3.72
N ILE A 389 10.84 2.62 4.99
CA ILE A 389 10.53 1.77 6.15
C ILE A 389 9.15 2.10 6.71
N ASN A 390 8.34 1.07 6.98
CA ASN A 390 7.10 1.22 7.72
C ASN A 390 7.37 1.05 9.23
N LEU A 391 7.12 2.10 10.02
CA LEU A 391 7.52 2.20 11.43
C LEU A 391 6.75 1.27 12.38
N ASN A 392 5.55 0.81 12.00
CA ASN A 392 4.70 -0.09 12.81
C ASN A 392 4.24 -1.28 11.96
N ASN A 393 5.20 -2.11 11.57
CA ASN A 393 4.97 -3.20 10.61
C ASN A 393 4.91 -4.57 11.30
N ASP A 394 3.69 -5.09 11.47
CA ASP A 394 3.35 -6.41 12.01
C ASP A 394 3.77 -7.60 11.12
N ALA A 395 4.43 -7.33 9.99
CA ALA A 395 4.88 -8.33 9.03
C ALA A 395 6.41 -8.39 8.91
N ASN A 396 7.16 -7.73 9.79
CA ASN A 396 8.62 -7.75 9.75
C ASN A 396 9.17 -9.16 9.98
N GLU A 397 10.27 -9.46 9.28
CA GLU A 397 10.92 -10.76 9.30
C GLU A 397 12.44 -10.59 9.23
N VAL A 398 13.18 -11.57 9.74
CA VAL A 398 14.65 -11.65 9.63
C VAL A 398 15.04 -12.95 8.95
N PRO A 399 15.89 -12.94 7.92
CA PRO A 399 16.37 -14.18 7.34
C PRO A 399 17.44 -14.82 8.24
N ILE A 400 17.30 -16.12 8.53
CA ILE A 400 18.27 -16.93 9.27
C ILE A 400 18.66 -18.14 8.44
N ARG A 401 19.96 -18.45 8.37
CA ARG A 401 20.49 -19.66 7.72
C ARG A 401 20.65 -20.77 8.75
N ILE A 402 20.12 -21.96 8.46
CA ILE A 402 20.21 -23.14 9.31
C ILE A 402 21.07 -24.18 8.63
N PHE A 403 22.22 -24.44 9.24
CA PHE A 403 23.18 -25.44 8.80
C PHE A 403 22.94 -26.76 9.51
N TYR A 404 23.20 -27.87 8.81
CA TYR A 404 23.35 -29.16 9.48
C TYR A 404 24.52 -29.10 10.46
N ASN A 405 24.37 -29.71 11.62
CA ASN A 405 25.50 -29.90 12.52
C ASN A 405 26.56 -30.79 11.82
N PRO A 406 27.80 -30.31 11.61
CA PRO A 406 28.85 -31.09 10.97
C PRO A 406 29.15 -32.42 11.67
N ASP A 407 28.95 -32.46 13.00
CA ASP A 407 29.21 -33.64 13.84
C ASP A 407 28.00 -34.58 13.95
N ASP A 408 26.89 -34.28 13.27
CA ASP A 408 25.71 -35.14 13.27
C ASP A 408 25.94 -36.43 12.48
N LYS A 409 26.09 -37.53 13.21
CA LYS A 409 26.24 -38.89 12.64
C LYS A 409 25.05 -39.30 11.77
N LEU A 410 23.89 -38.66 11.92
CA LEU A 410 22.68 -38.92 11.14
C LEU A 410 22.52 -37.95 9.96
N LYS A 411 23.46 -37.04 9.72
CA LYS A 411 23.38 -36.02 8.67
C LYS A 411 23.04 -36.61 7.30
N GLN A 412 23.81 -37.61 6.85
CA GLN A 412 23.59 -38.22 5.53
C GLN A 412 22.21 -38.87 5.44
N VAL A 413 21.80 -39.61 6.48
CA VAL A 413 20.48 -40.25 6.54
C VAL A 413 19.37 -39.20 6.45
N LYS A 414 19.49 -38.09 7.19
CA LYS A 414 18.54 -36.97 7.13
C LYS A 414 18.48 -36.34 5.74
N GLN A 415 19.63 -36.06 5.12
CA GLN A 415 19.69 -35.50 3.77
C GLN A 415 19.02 -36.43 2.74
N ASP A 416 19.26 -37.74 2.84
CA ASP A 416 18.64 -38.75 1.97
C ASP A 416 17.11 -38.83 2.17
N MET A 417 16.63 -38.68 3.41
CA MET A 417 15.18 -38.71 3.73
C MET A 417 14.38 -37.62 3.01
N ILE A 418 14.97 -36.43 2.82
CA ILE A 418 14.31 -35.29 2.19
C ILE A 418 14.82 -35.01 0.76
N LYS A 419 15.82 -35.77 0.29
CA LYS A 419 16.49 -35.61 -1.01
C LYS A 419 17.03 -34.19 -1.23
N ASP A 420 17.61 -33.61 -0.18
CA ASP A 420 18.17 -32.27 -0.19
C ASP A 420 19.62 -32.32 0.29
N THR A 421 20.54 -31.99 -0.61
CA THR A 421 21.99 -31.98 -0.35
C THR A 421 22.51 -30.58 -0.01
N ALA A 422 21.63 -29.58 0.14
CA ALA A 422 22.04 -28.24 0.52
C ALA A 422 22.72 -28.25 1.90
N GLU A 423 23.81 -27.48 2.02
CA GLU A 423 24.55 -27.35 3.28
C GLU A 423 23.75 -26.60 4.35
N TYR A 424 22.90 -25.68 3.90
CA TYR A 424 22.02 -24.90 4.75
C TYR A 424 20.67 -24.64 4.08
N LYS A 425 19.70 -24.25 4.91
CA LYS A 425 18.41 -23.77 4.46
C LYS A 425 18.13 -22.37 5.05
N LYS A 426 17.67 -21.45 4.21
CA LYS A 426 17.30 -20.08 4.60
C LYS A 426 15.83 -20.07 5.05
N PHE A 427 15.58 -19.57 6.26
CA PHE A 427 14.25 -19.32 6.79
C PHE A 427 14.06 -17.83 6.99
N ARG A 428 12.80 -17.39 7.02
CA ARG A 428 12.42 -16.05 7.42
C ARG A 428 11.66 -16.19 8.71
N VAL A 429 12.19 -15.61 9.78
CA VAL A 429 11.62 -15.72 11.13
C VAL A 429 10.96 -14.42 11.52
N VAL A 430 9.90 -14.52 12.32
CA VAL A 430 9.15 -13.40 12.87
C VAL A 430 9.12 -13.50 14.38
N GLU A 431 8.63 -12.48 15.07
CA GLU A 431 8.67 -12.38 16.53
C GLU A 431 7.73 -13.34 17.28
N THR A 432 6.77 -13.99 16.60
CA THR A 432 5.83 -14.95 17.18
C THR A 432 6.04 -16.36 16.64
N PHE A 433 5.72 -17.40 17.43
CA PHE A 433 5.74 -18.79 16.95
C PHE A 433 4.48 -19.20 16.19
N ASN A 434 3.40 -18.42 16.22
CA ASN A 434 2.08 -18.88 15.75
C ASN A 434 1.92 -18.82 14.23
N GLU A 435 2.78 -18.05 13.55
CA GLU A 435 2.74 -17.89 12.09
C GLU A 435 3.22 -19.17 11.38
N ARG A 436 2.61 -19.51 10.24
CA ARG A 436 2.94 -20.75 9.48
C ARG A 436 4.43 -20.84 9.14
N ILE A 437 5.05 -19.72 8.76
CA ILE A 437 6.49 -19.65 8.46
C ILE A 437 7.36 -20.04 9.67
N MET A 438 6.90 -19.76 10.90
CA MET A 438 7.60 -20.11 12.12
C MET A 438 7.38 -21.57 12.52
N GLN A 439 6.21 -22.13 12.20
CA GLN A 439 5.97 -23.57 12.34
C GLN A 439 6.88 -24.38 11.40
N GLU A 440 7.05 -23.93 10.15
CA GLU A 440 7.98 -24.56 9.21
C GLU A 440 9.44 -24.47 9.71
N PHE A 441 9.82 -23.32 10.30
CA PHE A 441 11.14 -23.11 10.92
C PHE A 441 11.38 -24.04 12.11
N LEU A 442 10.44 -24.10 13.07
CA LEU A 442 10.51 -24.98 14.23
C LEU A 442 10.58 -26.46 13.83
N SER A 443 9.73 -26.87 12.89
CA SER A 443 9.73 -28.23 12.36
C SER A 443 11.08 -28.60 11.75
N TRP A 444 11.68 -27.69 11.00
CA TRP A 444 13.00 -27.93 10.42
C TRP A 444 14.08 -28.06 11.50
N LEU A 445 14.06 -27.21 12.53
CA LEU A 445 14.97 -27.34 13.66
C LEU A 445 14.79 -28.67 14.38
N ARG A 446 13.55 -29.13 14.60
CA ARG A 446 13.27 -30.45 15.17
C ARG A 446 13.93 -31.55 14.36
N PHE A 447 13.81 -31.50 13.04
CA PHE A 447 14.45 -32.45 12.12
C PHE A 447 15.98 -32.43 12.23
N VAL A 448 16.59 -31.25 12.10
CA VAL A 448 18.05 -31.10 12.08
C VAL A 448 18.66 -31.47 13.43
N GLU A 449 18.04 -31.08 14.54
CA GLU A 449 18.54 -31.33 15.89
C GLU A 449 18.17 -32.71 16.46
N TYR A 450 17.45 -33.54 15.70
CA TYR A 450 17.03 -34.88 16.17
C TYR A 450 18.20 -35.87 16.18
N ASP A 451 18.64 -36.31 17.35
CA ASP A 451 19.74 -37.28 17.51
C ASP A 451 19.33 -38.55 18.28
N GLU A 452 18.03 -38.74 18.49
CA GLU A 452 17.50 -39.89 19.22
C GLU A 452 17.23 -41.07 18.26
N ASN A 453 16.15 -41.82 18.49
CA ASN A 453 15.83 -42.99 17.69
C ASN A 453 15.34 -42.59 16.29
N ILE A 454 16.21 -42.68 15.28
CA ILE A 454 15.88 -42.36 13.87
C ILE A 454 14.64 -43.09 13.36
N MET A 455 14.28 -44.26 13.93
CA MET A 455 13.05 -44.97 13.59
C MET A 455 11.80 -44.12 13.81
N LEU A 456 11.81 -43.15 14.74
CA LEU A 456 10.71 -42.21 14.92
C LEU A 456 10.53 -41.33 13.69
N LEU A 457 11.62 -40.77 13.13
CA LEU A 457 11.54 -40.00 11.89
C LEU A 457 11.10 -40.87 10.70
N ILE A 458 11.58 -42.11 10.64
CA ILE A 458 11.16 -43.08 9.62
C ILE A 458 9.66 -43.40 9.74
N GLN A 459 9.12 -43.52 10.96
CA GLN A 459 7.69 -43.71 11.19
C GLN A 459 6.86 -42.52 10.68
N TYR A 460 7.30 -41.28 10.97
CA TYR A 460 6.64 -40.09 10.42
C TYR A 460 6.70 -40.04 8.90
N GLN A 461 7.84 -40.39 8.31
CA GLN A 461 7.98 -40.51 6.86
C GLN A 461 7.03 -41.56 6.27
N ALA A 462 6.93 -42.74 6.89
CA ALA A 462 6.03 -43.81 6.45
C ALA A 462 4.55 -43.40 6.56
N ALA A 463 4.16 -42.75 7.66
CA ALA A 463 2.80 -42.23 7.85
C ALA A 463 2.43 -41.20 6.77
N ALA A 464 3.33 -40.27 6.46
CA ALA A 464 3.14 -39.29 5.39
C ALA A 464 2.98 -39.97 4.01
N GLN A 465 3.78 -41.01 3.72
CA GLN A 465 3.65 -41.79 2.48
C GLN A 465 2.33 -42.56 2.39
N GLN A 466 1.83 -43.10 3.50
CA GLN A 466 0.53 -43.77 3.55
C GLN A 466 -0.63 -42.78 3.30
N ALA A 467 -0.60 -41.60 3.91
CA ALA A 467 -1.57 -40.54 3.66
C ALA A 467 -1.56 -40.13 2.17
N ALA A 468 -0.38 -39.99 1.56
CA ALA A 468 -0.21 -39.70 0.13
C ALA A 468 -0.83 -40.78 -0.77
N GLN A 469 -0.72 -42.05 -0.39
CA GLN A 469 -1.32 -43.16 -1.14
C GLN A 469 -2.85 -43.17 -1.06
N LYS A 470 -3.43 -42.85 0.11
CA LYS A 470 -4.89 -42.71 0.27
C LYS A 470 -5.44 -41.55 -0.56
N TYR A 471 -4.77 -40.40 -0.53
CA TYR A 471 -5.12 -39.23 -1.32
C TYR A 471 -5.17 -39.53 -2.83
N ARG A 472 -4.15 -40.26 -3.35
CA ARG A 472 -4.13 -40.69 -4.77
C ARG A 472 -5.20 -41.71 -5.15
N ARG A 473 -5.84 -42.37 -4.17
CA ARG A 473 -6.89 -43.38 -4.38
C ARG A 473 -8.31 -42.81 -4.31
N GLY A 474 -8.48 -41.51 -4.03
CA GLY A 474 -9.76 -40.80 -4.18
C GLY A 474 -10.80 -41.06 -3.08
N ASP A 475 -10.38 -41.40 -1.87
CA ASP A 475 -11.28 -41.82 -0.76
C ASP A 475 -11.59 -40.69 0.26
N ASP A 476 -11.25 -39.43 -0.03
CA ASP A 476 -11.60 -38.27 0.79
C ASP A 476 -12.45 -37.27 -0.04
N SER A 477 -13.76 -37.33 0.17
CA SER A 477 -14.72 -36.29 -0.19
C SER A 477 -14.71 -35.20 0.88
N ASP A 478 -14.66 -33.94 0.44
CA ASP A 478 -14.97 -32.70 1.19
C ASP A 478 -13.88 -32.11 2.10
N SER A 479 -12.76 -31.67 1.52
CA SER A 479 -12.02 -30.53 2.10
C SER A 479 -11.36 -29.67 1.02
N ASP A 480 -11.94 -28.50 0.76
CA ASP A 480 -11.26 -27.42 0.04
C ASP A 480 -10.16 -26.84 0.96
N ASP A 481 -8.92 -26.83 0.45
CA ASP A 481 -7.70 -26.22 1.00
C ASP A 481 -7.02 -26.90 2.23
N GLN A 482 -5.86 -27.57 2.05
CA GLN A 482 -4.54 -26.89 2.07
C GLN A 482 -3.26 -27.77 2.11
N ASP A 483 -3.32 -29.10 2.25
CA ASP A 483 -2.09 -29.90 2.31
C ASP A 483 -2.15 -31.17 1.44
N ASP A 484 -1.75 -31.04 0.18
CA ASP A 484 -1.50 -32.16 -0.73
C ASP A 484 -0.40 -33.09 -0.15
N PRO A 485 -0.76 -34.30 0.34
CA PRO A 485 0.17 -35.25 0.93
C PRO A 485 0.99 -35.96 -0.16
N SER A 486 0.59 -35.86 -1.44
CA SER A 486 1.24 -36.52 -2.57
C SER A 486 2.70 -36.06 -2.81
N LYS A 487 3.10 -34.96 -2.17
CA LYS A 487 4.45 -34.35 -2.20
C LYS A 487 5.48 -35.00 -1.25
N GLY A 488 5.14 -36.03 -0.47
CA GLY A 488 6.08 -36.84 0.32
C GLY A 488 6.39 -36.32 1.74
N PHE A 489 7.38 -36.90 2.42
CA PHE A 489 7.81 -36.50 3.77
C PHE A 489 8.41 -35.10 3.76
N LYS A 490 7.75 -34.20 4.47
CA LYS A 490 8.14 -32.80 4.56
C LYS A 490 8.69 -32.55 5.96
N ALA A 491 9.98 -32.25 6.07
CA ALA A 491 10.60 -31.84 7.33
C ALA A 491 10.05 -30.52 7.91
N LYS A 492 9.05 -29.91 7.27
CA LYS A 492 8.35 -28.70 7.70
C LYS A 492 7.02 -28.96 8.43
N ASP A 493 6.62 -30.22 8.59
CA ASP A 493 5.37 -30.62 9.25
C ASP A 493 5.60 -31.59 10.44
N LEU A 494 6.79 -31.53 11.07
CA LEU A 494 7.13 -32.34 12.25
C LEU A 494 6.54 -31.75 13.54
N PRO A 495 5.77 -32.55 14.30
CA PRO A 495 5.30 -32.16 15.61
C PRO A 495 6.46 -32.16 16.63
N PRO A 496 6.25 -31.60 17.84
CA PRO A 496 7.19 -31.76 18.94
C PRO A 496 7.48 -33.24 19.21
N LEU A 497 8.75 -33.63 19.14
CA LEU A 497 9.16 -35.04 19.13
C LEU A 497 9.39 -35.59 20.54
N SER A 498 10.17 -34.87 21.35
CA SER A 498 10.55 -35.23 22.71
C SER A 498 10.99 -33.99 23.49
N ILE A 499 11.04 -34.07 24.82
CA ILE A 499 11.61 -32.99 25.64
C ILE A 499 13.08 -32.74 25.28
N ARG A 500 13.88 -33.80 25.07
CA ARG A 500 15.29 -33.69 24.69
C ARG A 500 15.48 -32.93 23.37
N ASN A 501 14.69 -33.25 22.34
CA ASN A 501 14.78 -32.57 21.05
C ASN A 501 14.31 -31.12 21.14
N GLU A 502 13.20 -30.84 21.85
CA GLU A 502 12.69 -29.47 21.98
C GLU A 502 13.67 -28.57 22.76
N LYS A 503 14.38 -29.12 23.77
CA LYS A 503 15.48 -28.39 24.43
C LYS A 503 16.57 -27.99 23.45
N LYS A 504 16.97 -28.87 22.53
CA LYS A 504 17.96 -28.55 21.51
C LYS A 504 17.46 -27.50 20.53
N VAL A 505 16.20 -27.60 20.11
CA VAL A 505 15.56 -26.60 19.24
C VAL A 505 15.60 -25.21 19.88
N LEU A 506 15.13 -25.08 21.13
CA LEU A 506 15.14 -23.80 21.85
C LEU A 506 16.58 -23.29 22.07
N THR A 507 17.50 -24.17 22.46
CA THR A 507 18.93 -23.82 22.60
C THR A 507 19.49 -23.30 21.28
N LYS A 508 19.16 -23.95 20.17
CA LYS A 508 19.63 -23.58 18.84
C LYS A 508 19.07 -22.23 18.40
N ILE A 509 17.78 -21.95 18.66
CA ILE A 509 17.17 -20.63 18.40
C ILE A 509 17.93 -19.54 19.14
N ALA A 510 18.14 -19.70 20.46
CA ALA A 510 18.87 -18.71 21.26
C ALA A 510 20.30 -18.48 20.76
N GLN A 511 21.02 -19.55 20.39
CA GLN A 511 22.36 -19.46 19.82
C GLN A 511 22.40 -18.73 18.47
N LEU A 512 21.46 -19.03 17.56
CA LEU A 512 21.38 -18.39 16.25
C LEU A 512 21.05 -16.91 16.37
N CYS A 513 20.07 -16.56 17.21
CA CYS A 513 19.70 -15.18 17.46
C CYS A 513 20.87 -14.40 18.07
N ARG A 514 21.56 -14.95 19.07
CA ARG A 514 22.75 -14.33 19.68
C ARG A 514 23.86 -14.12 18.66
N ALA A 515 24.22 -15.15 17.90
CA ALA A 515 25.29 -15.07 16.90
C ALA A 515 25.00 -14.04 15.81
N GLN A 516 23.73 -13.90 15.40
CA GLN A 516 23.31 -12.88 14.45
C GLN A 516 23.32 -11.48 15.08
N MET A 517 22.88 -11.33 16.34
CA MET A 517 22.93 -10.06 17.06
C MET A 517 24.36 -9.54 17.24
N GLU A 518 25.34 -10.43 17.45
CA GLU A 518 26.77 -10.10 17.57
C GLU A 518 27.39 -9.56 16.27
N GLN A 519 26.74 -9.74 15.12
CA GLN A 519 27.20 -9.18 13.85
C GLN A 519 26.93 -7.67 13.72
N TYR A 520 25.95 -7.15 14.45
CA TYR A 520 25.60 -5.73 14.37
C TYR A 520 26.58 -4.89 15.19
N PRO A 521 27.02 -3.72 14.67
CA PRO A 521 27.96 -2.86 15.37
C PRO A 521 27.35 -2.11 16.57
N THR A 522 26.02 -2.13 16.69
CA THR A 522 25.27 -1.41 17.73
C THR A 522 24.19 -2.31 18.33
N SER A 523 23.86 -2.05 19.58
CA SER A 523 22.72 -2.58 20.32
C SER A 523 21.39 -1.96 19.87
N ILE A 524 20.27 -2.45 20.40
CA ILE A 524 18.94 -1.85 20.18
C ILE A 524 18.84 -0.47 20.84
N ILE A 525 19.49 -0.29 22.00
CA ILE A 525 19.46 0.97 22.76
C ILE A 525 20.22 2.05 22.01
N GLU A 526 21.45 1.76 21.56
CA GLU A 526 22.26 2.68 20.75
C GLU A 526 21.56 3.05 19.44
N ASP A 527 20.81 2.13 18.81
CA ASP A 527 20.02 2.47 17.63
C ASP A 527 18.90 3.48 17.92
N ARG A 528 18.27 3.41 19.09
CA ARG A 528 17.27 4.43 19.49
C ARG A 528 17.93 5.78 19.69
N GLU A 529 19.07 5.82 20.39
CA GLU A 529 19.86 7.05 20.59
C GLU A 529 20.31 7.65 19.25
N ILE A 530 20.71 6.82 18.29
CA ILE A 530 21.04 7.27 16.93
C ILE A 530 19.81 7.90 16.25
N LEU A 531 18.64 7.29 16.36
CA LEU A 531 17.41 7.77 15.70
C LEU A 531 16.88 9.09 16.26
N GLU A 532 17.29 9.47 17.48
CA GLU A 532 16.99 10.77 18.08
C GLU A 532 17.79 11.92 17.45
N ARG A 533 18.87 11.62 16.73
CA ARG A 533 19.67 12.64 16.04
C ARG A 533 18.90 13.27 14.88
N GLU A 534 19.01 14.59 14.74
CA GLU A 534 18.38 15.36 13.66
C GLU A 534 19.22 15.41 12.38
N ASP A 535 20.52 15.12 12.45
CA ASP A 535 21.47 15.23 11.34
C ASP A 535 21.51 14.00 10.40
N LEU A 536 20.68 12.99 10.66
CA LEU A 536 20.62 11.79 9.83
C LEU A 536 19.99 12.09 8.47
N THR A 537 20.64 11.60 7.41
CA THR A 537 20.01 11.56 6.09
C THR A 537 18.84 10.57 6.09
N PHE A 538 17.93 10.69 5.11
CA PHE A 538 16.80 9.78 4.96
C PHE A 538 17.23 8.30 4.87
N ASN A 539 18.29 8.02 4.11
CA ASN A 539 18.82 6.67 3.93
C ASN A 539 19.46 6.13 5.22
N GLN A 540 20.21 6.96 5.94
CA GLN A 540 20.80 6.59 7.23
C GLN A 540 19.72 6.26 8.25
N ARG A 541 18.69 7.11 8.38
CA ARG A 541 17.56 6.87 9.28
C ARG A 541 16.84 5.56 8.93
N ASN A 542 16.53 5.31 7.66
CA ASN A 542 15.89 4.05 7.24
C ASN A 542 16.77 2.82 7.47
N ALA A 543 18.08 2.91 7.26
CA ALA A 543 19.01 1.82 7.55
C ALA A 543 19.02 1.46 9.05
N VAL A 544 19.02 2.46 9.94
CA VAL A 544 18.98 2.26 11.39
C VAL A 544 17.63 1.69 11.83
N LEU A 545 16.52 2.22 11.30
CA LEU A 545 15.18 1.68 11.58
C LEU A 545 15.08 0.21 11.15
N TYR A 546 15.61 -0.13 9.98
CA TYR A 546 15.60 -1.48 9.46
C TYR A 546 16.37 -2.45 10.35
N ARG A 547 17.65 -2.18 10.63
CA ARG A 547 18.49 -3.08 11.45
C ARG A 547 18.01 -3.16 12.91
N SER A 548 17.41 -2.09 13.43
CA SER A 548 16.80 -2.08 14.77
C SER A 548 15.58 -3.01 14.82
N GLY A 549 14.75 -3.01 13.77
CA GLY A 549 13.64 -3.95 13.61
C GLY A 549 14.10 -5.41 13.54
N GLU A 550 15.19 -5.70 12.82
CA GLU A 550 15.76 -7.05 12.81
C GLU A 550 16.25 -7.48 14.20
N LYS A 551 16.97 -6.60 14.90
CA LYS A 551 17.45 -6.87 16.27
C LYS A 551 16.29 -7.10 17.24
N HIS A 552 15.17 -6.40 17.08
CA HIS A 552 13.99 -6.60 17.92
C HIS A 552 13.46 -8.03 17.79
N ILE A 553 13.23 -8.51 16.56
CA ILE A 553 12.76 -9.88 16.31
C ILE A 553 13.73 -10.92 16.89
N LEU A 554 15.04 -10.74 16.65
CA LEU A 554 16.07 -11.65 17.16
C LEU A 554 16.10 -11.68 18.70
N PHE A 555 16.00 -10.51 19.34
CA PHE A 555 15.94 -10.40 20.79
C PHE A 555 14.69 -11.08 21.36
N THR A 556 13.52 -10.85 20.77
CA THR A 556 12.25 -11.44 21.21
C THR A 556 12.28 -12.97 21.12
N LEU A 557 12.75 -13.52 20.00
CA LEU A 557 12.88 -14.97 19.83
C LEU A 557 13.90 -15.59 20.80
N MET A 558 15.04 -14.94 21.02
CA MET A 558 16.03 -15.37 22.00
C MET A 558 15.45 -15.37 23.41
N PHE A 559 14.76 -14.29 23.78
CA PHE A 559 14.11 -14.16 25.08
C PHE A 559 13.10 -15.27 25.31
N TYR A 560 12.20 -15.54 24.35
CA TYR A 560 11.25 -16.65 24.48
C TYR A 560 11.94 -17.99 24.61
N ALA A 561 12.94 -18.27 23.77
CA ALA A 561 13.64 -19.54 23.84
C ALA A 561 14.30 -19.78 25.21
N GLU A 562 14.94 -18.76 25.78
CA GLU A 562 15.61 -18.83 27.08
C GLU A 562 14.64 -18.91 28.26
N LYS A 563 13.46 -18.27 28.16
CA LYS A 563 12.43 -18.35 29.21
C LYS A 563 11.65 -19.66 29.20
N ILE A 564 11.45 -20.24 28.01
CA ILE A 564 10.72 -21.50 27.84
C ILE A 564 11.62 -22.70 28.17
N LEU A 565 12.92 -22.63 27.86
CA LEU A 565 13.84 -23.77 28.01
C LEU A 565 13.79 -24.43 29.41
N PRO A 566 13.82 -23.69 30.54
CA PRO A 566 13.72 -24.29 31.87
C PRO A 566 12.36 -24.94 32.17
N MET A 567 11.28 -24.55 31.48
CA MET A 567 9.94 -25.12 31.70
C MET A 567 9.88 -26.60 31.34
N LEU A 568 10.70 -27.04 30.39
CA LEU A 568 10.79 -28.43 29.97
C LEU A 568 11.34 -29.38 31.06
N ASP A 569 11.92 -28.83 32.13
CA ASP A 569 12.36 -29.56 33.33
C ASP A 569 11.35 -29.50 34.49
N MET A 570 10.24 -28.79 34.32
CA MET A 570 9.26 -28.54 35.38
C MET A 570 8.05 -29.47 35.25
N ASP A 571 7.37 -29.71 36.37
CA ASP A 571 6.02 -30.27 36.31
C ASP A 571 5.04 -29.28 35.63
N PHE A 572 3.91 -29.80 35.15
CA PHE A 572 2.94 -29.00 34.40
C PHE A 572 2.42 -27.78 35.20
N LYS A 573 2.26 -27.91 36.51
CA LYS A 573 1.73 -26.83 37.36
C LYS A 573 2.77 -25.72 37.51
N ALA A 574 4.03 -26.07 37.77
CA ALA A 574 5.14 -25.14 37.88
C ALA A 574 5.42 -24.42 36.54
N ALA A 575 5.43 -25.14 35.42
CA ALA A 575 5.59 -24.56 34.08
C ALA A 575 4.48 -23.55 33.77
N ARG A 576 3.22 -23.89 34.08
CA ARG A 576 2.07 -22.99 33.89
C ARG A 576 2.15 -21.75 34.78
N GLN A 577 2.57 -21.90 36.03
CA GLN A 577 2.76 -20.77 36.94
C GLN A 577 3.88 -19.84 36.48
N LEU A 578 4.98 -20.37 35.93
CA LEU A 578 6.05 -19.55 35.38
C LEU A 578 5.59 -18.75 34.16
N ALA A 579 4.84 -19.39 33.25
CA ALA A 579 4.25 -18.70 32.10
C ALA A 579 3.31 -17.57 32.54
N GLN A 580 2.41 -17.82 33.50
CA GLN A 580 1.50 -16.80 34.04
C GLN A 580 2.22 -15.61 34.71
N LYS A 581 3.42 -15.83 35.25
CA LYS A 581 4.23 -14.76 35.84
C LYS A 581 5.04 -13.97 34.80
N THR A 582 5.19 -14.49 33.59
CA THR A 582 5.99 -13.89 32.51
C THR A 582 5.03 -13.47 31.40
N ARG A 583 4.45 -12.28 31.54
CA ARG A 583 3.36 -11.79 30.69
C ARG A 583 3.73 -11.76 29.20
N GLU A 584 4.99 -11.55 28.89
CA GLU A 584 5.54 -11.56 27.54
C GLU A 584 5.37 -12.92 26.84
N LEU A 585 5.23 -14.02 27.59
CA LEU A 585 4.99 -15.35 27.02
C LEU A 585 3.55 -15.57 26.54
N ASP A 586 2.61 -14.67 26.84
CA ASP A 586 1.24 -14.75 26.33
C ASP A 586 1.23 -14.76 24.79
N GLU A 587 2.17 -14.06 24.14
CA GLU A 587 2.33 -14.00 22.68
C GLU A 587 2.79 -15.31 22.03
N CYS A 588 3.27 -16.27 22.83
CA CYS A 588 3.64 -17.62 22.38
C CYS A 588 2.78 -18.73 23.03
N GLY A 589 1.57 -18.38 23.50
CA GLY A 589 0.66 -19.29 24.19
C GLY A 589 0.33 -20.58 23.44
N ASP A 590 0.20 -20.52 22.11
CA ASP A 590 -0.05 -21.72 21.29
C ASP A 590 1.15 -22.64 21.27
N TYR A 591 2.37 -22.10 21.15
CA TYR A 591 3.60 -22.90 21.21
C TYR A 591 3.78 -23.53 22.59
N LEU A 592 3.50 -22.79 23.67
CA LEU A 592 3.48 -23.35 25.03
C LEU A 592 2.48 -24.51 25.14
N THR A 593 1.26 -24.34 24.64
CA THR A 593 0.19 -25.33 24.76
C THR A 593 0.45 -26.57 23.91
N ASN A 594 0.73 -26.36 22.62
CA ASN A 594 0.82 -27.41 21.61
C ASN A 594 2.17 -28.13 21.63
N SER A 595 3.22 -27.49 22.13
CA SER A 595 4.57 -28.08 22.19
C SER A 595 4.97 -28.39 23.62
N ILE A 596 5.12 -27.37 24.45
CA ILE A 596 5.79 -27.50 25.75
C ILE A 596 4.94 -28.30 26.75
N TYR A 597 3.70 -27.85 26.99
CA TYR A 597 2.77 -28.52 27.91
C TYR A 597 2.36 -29.90 27.42
N TYR A 598 2.21 -30.08 26.11
CA TYR A 598 1.97 -31.38 25.51
C TYR A 598 3.10 -32.36 25.85
N LEU A 599 4.36 -31.97 25.64
CA LEU A 599 5.52 -32.81 25.94
C LEU A 599 5.64 -33.13 27.43
N ILE A 600 5.48 -32.14 28.31
CA ILE A 600 5.53 -32.32 29.78
C ILE A 600 4.45 -33.32 30.23
N LYS A 601 3.22 -33.21 29.73
CA LYS A 601 2.15 -34.16 30.08
C LYS A 601 2.42 -35.56 29.53
N LYS A 602 2.95 -35.65 28.31
CA LYS A 602 3.27 -36.92 27.65
C LYS A 602 4.38 -37.68 28.38
N GLU A 603 5.36 -36.98 28.94
CA GLU A 603 6.43 -37.60 29.72
C GLU A 603 5.94 -38.05 31.10
N ASN A 604 5.12 -37.26 31.78
CA ASN A 604 4.50 -37.65 33.06
C ASN A 604 3.52 -38.84 32.96
N ALA A 605 3.04 -39.15 31.75
CA ALA A 605 2.15 -40.29 31.49
C ALA A 605 2.90 -41.60 31.17
N LYS A 606 4.22 -41.54 31.01
CA LYS A 606 5.12 -42.70 30.85
C LYS A 606 5.73 -43.05 32.20
#